data_AF-A0A2T2UXA8-F1
#
_entry.id   AF-A0A2T2UXA8-F1
#
_cell.length_a   1.000
_cell.length_b   1.000
_cell.length_c   1.000
_cell.angle_alpha   90.00
_cell.angle_beta   90.00
_cell.angle_gamma   90.00
#
_symmetry.space_group_name_H-M   'P 1'
#
loop_
_entity.id
_entity.type
_entity.pdbx_description
1 polymer ?
#
loop_
_entity_poly.entity_id
_entity_poly.type
_entity_poly.pdbx_seq_one_letter_code
_entity_poly.pdbx_strand_id
1 'polypeptide(L)'
;MKTAPEADDLEELARALKQVDDRIQVYLLPSDPEGPSQDTDLHVAVLANVEDERLMTLNEAIADIVEDINLKLNYDPFVVAHPTNRDDMLAESARKNGVRL
;
A
#
# COMPACT_ATOMS: atom_id res chain seq x y z
N MET A 1 -16.13 -18.58 -3.92
CA MET A 1 -14.65 -18.59 -3.90
C MET A 1 -14.24 -17.14 -3.93
N LYS A 2 -13.43 -16.69 -2.96
CA LYS A 2 -12.83 -15.36 -2.98
C LYS A 2 -11.83 -15.33 -4.15
N THR A 3 -12.11 -14.54 -5.17
CA THR A 3 -11.15 -14.26 -6.23
C THR A 3 -10.08 -13.36 -5.61
N ALA A 4 -8.81 -13.71 -5.82
CA ALA A 4 -7.70 -12.80 -5.58
C ALA A 4 -8.00 -11.45 -6.26
N PRO A 5 -7.49 -10.31 -5.76
CA PRO A 5 -7.63 -9.05 -6.47
C PRO A 5 -7.13 -9.28 -7.91
N GLU A 6 -7.84 -8.77 -8.92
CA GLU A 6 -7.26 -8.80 -10.26
C GLU A 6 -5.99 -7.94 -10.21
N ALA A 7 -4.91 -8.41 -10.83
CA ALA A 7 -3.62 -7.67 -10.82
C ALA A 7 -3.81 -6.21 -11.26
N ASP A 8 -4.83 -5.96 -12.07
CA ASP A 8 -5.27 -4.67 -12.59
C ASP A 8 -5.65 -3.66 -11.49
N ASP A 9 -6.32 -4.08 -10.40
CA ASP A 9 -6.74 -3.17 -9.32
C ASP A 9 -5.55 -2.71 -8.46
N LEU A 10 -4.61 -3.62 -8.19
CA LEU A 10 -3.36 -3.29 -7.47
C LEU A 10 -2.43 -2.42 -8.33
N GLU A 11 -2.42 -2.63 -9.64
CA GLU A 11 -1.74 -1.73 -10.57
C GLU A 11 -2.42 -0.35 -10.62
N GLU A 12 -3.75 -0.29 -10.59
CA GLU A 12 -4.48 0.98 -10.52
C GLU A 12 -4.14 1.74 -9.25
N LEU A 13 -4.16 1.08 -8.09
CA LEU A 13 -3.73 1.64 -6.82
C LEU A 13 -2.31 2.22 -6.92
N ALA A 14 -1.35 1.42 -7.42
CA ALA A 14 0.03 1.86 -7.55
C ALA A 14 0.19 3.06 -8.49
N ARG A 15 -0.59 3.12 -9.58
CA ARG A 15 -0.60 4.26 -10.51
C ARG A 15 -1.20 5.51 -9.86
N ALA A 16 -2.33 5.38 -9.16
CA ALA A 16 -2.99 6.48 -8.48
C ALA A 16 -2.07 7.10 -7.42
N LEU A 17 -1.42 6.27 -6.59
CA LEU A 17 -0.47 6.73 -5.58
C LEU A 17 0.73 7.46 -6.19
N LYS A 18 1.26 7.00 -7.34
CA LYS A 18 2.33 7.71 -8.07
C LYS A 18 1.90 9.05 -8.65
N GLN A 19 0.61 9.27 -8.91
CA GLN A 19 0.10 10.56 -9.38
C GLN A 19 0.04 11.60 -8.25
N VAL A 20 -0.13 11.15 -7.00
CA VAL A 20 -0.07 12.02 -5.82
C VAL A 20 1.37 12.52 -5.61
N ASP A 21 2.35 11.61 -5.66
CA ASP A 21 3.77 11.96 -5.60
C ASP A 21 4.60 10.91 -6.35
N ASP A 22 5.40 11.36 -7.32
CA ASP A 22 6.16 10.48 -8.22
C ASP A 22 7.32 9.74 -7.50
N ARG A 23 7.64 10.14 -6.27
CA ARG A 23 8.63 9.47 -5.42
C ARG A 23 8.05 8.30 -4.63
N ILE A 24 6.74 8.11 -4.63
CA ILE A 24 6.09 6.99 -3.97
C ILE A 24 6.46 5.68 -4.68
N GLN A 25 6.83 4.69 -3.87
CA GLN A 25 6.98 3.31 -4.29
C GLN A 25 5.97 2.45 -3.55
N VAL A 26 5.34 1.52 -4.25
CA VAL A 26 4.30 0.65 -3.69
C VAL A 26 4.77 -0.79 -3.78
N TYR A 27 4.64 -1.53 -2.67
CA TYR A 27 5.00 -2.93 -2.58
C TYR A 27 3.86 -3.72 -1.96
N LEU A 28 3.45 -4.82 -2.59
CA LEU A 28 2.61 -5.82 -1.96
C LEU A 28 3.44 -6.63 -0.98
N LEU A 29 2.98 -6.72 0.27
CA LEU A 29 3.64 -7.49 1.31
C LEU A 29 3.10 -8.93 1.33
N PRO A 30 3.96 -9.94 1.58
CA PRO A 30 3.53 -11.34 1.66
C PRO A 30 2.72 -11.65 2.92
N SER A 31 2.74 -10.77 3.92
CA SER A 31 2.00 -10.85 5.18
C SER A 31 1.91 -9.45 5.81
N ASP A 32 1.10 -9.32 6.86
CA ASP A 32 1.09 -8.13 7.71
C ASP A 32 2.50 -7.85 8.28
N PRO A 33 3.00 -6.61 8.17
CA PRO A 33 4.29 -6.21 8.71
C PRO A 33 4.34 -6.10 10.26
N GLU A 34 3.21 -5.94 10.94
CA GLU A 34 3.15 -5.79 12.40
C GLU A 34 3.03 -7.14 13.14
N GLY A 35 2.79 -8.23 12.42
CA GLY A 35 2.75 -9.58 12.98
C GLY A 35 1.94 -10.55 12.13
N PRO A 36 1.74 -11.79 12.60
CA PRO A 36 0.84 -12.72 11.93
C PRO A 36 -0.61 -12.24 12.07
N SER A 37 -1.07 -11.44 11.11
CA SER A 37 -2.48 -11.20 10.83
C SER A 37 -3.16 -12.50 10.38
N GLN A 38 -4.38 -12.73 10.84
CA GLN A 38 -5.21 -13.88 10.45
C GLN A 38 -6.13 -13.51 9.28
N ASP A 39 -5.87 -12.36 8.65
CA ASP A 39 -6.83 -11.65 7.83
C ASP A 39 -6.55 -12.00 6.37
N THR A 40 -7.59 -12.05 5.53
CA THR A 40 -7.42 -12.27 4.09
C THR A 40 -7.06 -10.98 3.35
N ASP A 41 -6.46 -10.03 4.07
CA ASP A 41 -6.25 -8.67 3.65
C ASP A 41 -4.97 -8.55 2.83
N LEU A 42 -4.95 -7.57 1.93
CA LEU A 42 -3.79 -7.24 1.13
C LEU A 42 -3.06 -6.08 1.77
N HIS A 43 -1.90 -6.38 2.35
CA HIS A 43 -1.07 -5.34 2.93
C HIS A 43 -0.15 -4.76 1.87
N VAL A 44 -0.19 -3.45 1.70
CA VAL A 44 0.71 -2.71 0.79
C VAL A 44 1.57 -1.74 1.57
N ALA A 45 2.88 -1.77 1.37
CA ALA A 45 3.77 -0.74 1.88
C ALA A 45 3.86 0.41 0.87
N VAL A 46 3.63 1.64 1.35
CA VAL A 46 3.70 2.86 0.55
C VAL A 46 4.91 3.66 1.02
N LEU A 47 6.01 3.58 0.28
CA LEU A 47 7.28 4.19 0.66
C LEU A 47 7.41 5.53 -0.04
N ALA A 48 7.49 6.61 0.74
CA ALA A 48 7.78 7.94 0.22
C ALA A 48 9.16 8.41 0.68
N ASN A 49 9.96 8.98 -0.22
CA ASN A 49 11.22 9.64 0.14
C ASN A 49 10.95 11.14 0.35
N VAL A 50 10.35 11.45 1.49
CA VAL A 50 9.87 12.81 1.83
C VAL A 50 10.11 13.10 3.31
N GLU A 51 10.07 14.38 3.68
CA GLU A 51 10.07 14.78 5.09
C GLU A 51 8.76 14.37 5.78
N ASP A 52 8.79 14.15 7.10
CA ASP A 52 7.65 13.61 7.87
C ASP A 52 6.39 14.49 7.76
N GLU A 53 6.52 15.82 7.74
CA GLU A 53 5.37 16.73 7.56
C GLU A 53 4.66 16.52 6.22
N ARG A 54 5.44 16.23 5.16
CA ARG A 54 4.89 15.89 3.85
C ARG A 54 4.32 14.49 3.83
N LEU A 55 4.94 13.53 4.53
CA LEU A 55 4.37 12.19 4.70
C LEU A 55 3.00 12.26 5.39
N MET A 56 2.86 13.07 6.44
CA MET A 56 1.55 13.31 7.09
C MET A 56 0.50 13.83 6.11
N THR A 57 0.88 14.77 5.23
CA THR A 57 -0.01 15.30 4.19
C THR A 57 -0.38 14.22 3.17
N LEU A 58 0.60 13.40 2.77
CA LEU A 58 0.38 12.29 1.84
C LEU A 58 -0.49 11.20 2.46
N ASN A 59 -0.43 10.97 3.78
CA ASN A 59 -1.21 9.93 4.45
C ASN A 59 -2.72 10.10 4.25
N GLU A 60 -3.23 11.34 4.28
CA GLU A 60 -4.64 11.61 3.98
C GLU A 60 -4.98 11.22 2.54
N ALA A 61 -4.19 11.68 1.56
CA ALA A 61 -4.40 11.35 0.15
C ALA A 61 -4.24 9.84 -0.15
N ILE A 62 -3.33 9.16 0.54
CA ILE A 62 -3.13 7.70 0.44
C ILE A 62 -4.37 6.99 0.99
N ALA A 63 -4.89 7.42 2.14
CA ALA A 63 -6.07 6.82 2.76
C ALA A 63 -7.30 6.93 1.85
N ASP A 64 -7.54 8.11 1.27
CA ASP A 64 -8.65 8.34 0.33
C ASP A 64 -8.56 7.40 -0.89
N ILE A 65 -7.38 7.26 -1.49
CA ILE A 65 -7.17 6.38 -2.66
C ILE A 65 -7.40 4.90 -2.29
N VAL A 66 -6.94 4.47 -1.11
CA VAL A 66 -7.12 3.10 -0.64
C VAL A 66 -8.59 2.81 -0.35
N GLU A 67 -9.33 3.78 0.20
CA GLU A 67 -10.78 3.69 0.37
C GLU A 67 -11.49 3.54 -0.97
N ASP A 68 -11.15 4.36 -1.97
CA ASP A 68 -11.73 4.27 -3.33
C ASP A 68 -11.50 2.89 -3.97
N ILE A 69 -10.29 2.34 -3.82
CA ILE A 69 -9.96 1.00 -4.33
C ILE A 69 -10.73 -0.08 -3.57
N ASN A 70 -10.80 0.01 -2.24
CA ASN A 70 -11.58 -0.92 -1.43
C ASN A 70 -13.07 -0.90 -1.77
N LEU A 71 -13.65 0.28 -2.01
CA LEU A 71 -15.03 0.42 -2.45
C LEU A 71 -15.27 -0.24 -3.81
N LYS A 72 -14.35 -0.08 -4.77
CA LYS A 72 -14.42 -0.76 -6.08
C LYS A 72 -14.37 -2.29 -5.95
N LEU A 73 -13.52 -2.78 -5.05
CA LEU A 73 -13.40 -4.21 -4.71
C LEU A 73 -14.54 -4.72 -3.83
N ASN A 74 -15.50 -3.87 -3.46
CA ASN A 74 -16.54 -4.18 -2.48
C ASN A 74 -15.96 -4.78 -1.17
N TYR A 75 -14.80 -4.26 -0.78
CA TYR A 75 -14.00 -4.65 0.39
C TYR A 75 -13.50 -6.11 0.40
N ASP A 76 -13.61 -6.87 -0.70
CA ASP A 76 -13.08 -8.23 -0.79
C ASP A 76 -12.25 -8.40 -2.07
N PRO A 77 -10.92 -8.44 -1.96
CA PRO A 77 -10.12 -8.37 -0.73
C PRO A 77 -10.03 -6.94 -0.16
N PHE A 78 -9.81 -6.83 1.16
CA PHE A 78 -9.57 -5.54 1.81
C PHE A 78 -8.10 -5.16 1.73
N VAL A 79 -7.80 -3.98 1.19
CA VAL A 79 -6.45 -3.42 1.06
C VAL A 79 -6.14 -2.55 2.26
N VAL A 80 -5.01 -2.83 2.91
CA VAL A 80 -4.46 -2.06 4.02
C VAL A 80 -3.14 -1.44 3.58
N ALA A 81 -3.07 -0.11 3.55
CA ALA A 81 -1.83 0.59 3.25
C ALA A 81 -1.05 0.93 4.52
N HIS A 82 0.27 0.76 4.42
CA HIS A 82 1.24 1.10 5.45
C HIS A 82 2.19 2.18 4.91
N PRO A 83 1.82 3.48 5.04
CA PRO A 83 2.67 4.57 4.62
C PRO A 83 3.89 4.68 5.52
N THR A 84 5.08 4.82 4.94
CA THR A 84 6.30 4.99 5.72
C THR A 84 7.39 5.71 4.93
N ASN A 85 8.39 6.16 5.67
CA ASN A 85 9.55 6.84 5.12
C ASN A 85 10.59 5.86 4.59
N ARG A 86 11.39 6.27 3.62
CA ARG A 86 12.34 5.38 2.90
C ARG A 86 13.38 4.66 3.77
N ASP A 87 13.67 5.16 4.97
CA ASP A 87 14.72 4.64 5.85
C ASP A 87 14.15 3.88 7.06
N ASP A 88 12.82 3.68 7.09
CA ASP A 88 12.14 2.90 8.13
C ASP A 88 12.37 1.38 7.98
N MET A 89 12.25 0.64 9.08
CA MET A 89 12.35 -0.83 9.09
C MET A 89 11.32 -1.48 8.15
N LEU A 90 10.10 -0.92 8.06
CA LEU A 90 9.09 -1.39 7.11
C LEU A 90 9.57 -1.20 5.67
N ALA A 91 10.20 -0.07 5.35
CA ALA A 91 10.74 0.20 4.02
C ALA A 91 11.89 -0.75 3.65
N GLU A 92 12.72 -1.13 4.61
CA GLU A 92 13.73 -2.17 4.41
C GLU A 92 13.07 -3.54 4.13
N SER A 93 12.11 -3.95 4.96
CA SER A 93 11.41 -5.23 4.81
C SER A 93 10.66 -5.33 3.48
N ALA A 94 9.93 -4.28 3.09
CA ALA A 94 9.20 -4.21 1.83
C ALA A 94 10.12 -4.36 0.61
N ARG A 95 11.28 -3.69 0.61
CA ARG A 95 12.26 -3.83 -0.48
C ARG A 95 12.91 -5.21 -0.56
N LYS A 96 13.03 -5.90 0.59
CA LYS A 96 13.65 -7.23 0.66
C LYS A 96 12.69 -8.36 0.30
N ASN A 97 11.44 -8.26 0.76
CA ASN A 97 10.50 -9.37 0.77
C ASN A 97 9.20 -9.09 0.00
N GLY A 98 8.89 -7.81 -0.26
CA GLY A 98 7.68 -7.40 -0.97
C GLY A 98 7.80 -7.54 -2.48
N VAL A 99 6.65 -7.62 -3.15
CA VAL A 99 6.55 -7.57 -4.62
C VAL A 99 6.26 -6.14 -5.01
N ARG A 100 7.13 -5.54 -5.82
CA ARG A 100 6.93 -4.16 -6.31
C ARG A 100 5.76 -4.10 -7.28
N LEU A 101 4.87 -3.12 -7.07
CA LEU A 101 3.72 -2.79 -7.92
C LEU A 101 4.01 -1.58 -8.85
#